data_AF-D5DEE7-F1
#
_entry.id   AF-D5DEE7-F1
#
_cell.length_a   1.000
_cell.length_b   1.000
_cell.length_c   1.000
_cell.angle_alpha   90.00
_cell.angle_beta   90.00
_cell.angle_gamma   90.00
#
_symmetry.space_group_name_H-M   'P 1'
#
loop_
_entity.id
_entity.type
_entity.pdbx_description
1 polymer ?
#
loop_
_entity_poly.entity_id
_entity_poly.type
_entity_poly.pdbx_seq_one_letter_code
_entity_poly.pdbx_strand_id
1 'polypeptide(L)'
;MPFLCAKRIRKGAKVTQINLEEAKEKIIKIKTLEGMAQSTLNQYNLVFNDLITFFESSKQVSDITLNDARNFINWLLHEKSDISSRFKQVARKGVKPSSVNNYLQKTRAAFNILKREGVLSENVFNEIRNVKFQKHKVETLTVDEIKRIFNAFNKSYYAQYNWNDALCYRLIKEQFILNGGVFNPEIIKGKYEGAYAYIYNQHGSFEEFLNTFDLQDYVEINNTIYSDELVLEKINEMLKEKGQVLISADFVTYKLTGMRDWIIKTHGGLKEFFVKYNMKDKFANMKHLGKELWSYGLQFEELAKEAIELLFNEVSYNKWIDNVRPDFIINEDIWIDAKLSSSFAYFTDDTVKKYTARKECRELWLLYLRGHKFNHGNEDIKLISIEEWYNSLIKLGRADLVEKFDDPRDTVYEKEKTEGERINK
;
A
#
# COMPACT_ATOMS: atom_id res chain seq x y z
N MET A 1 59.73 -24.30 0.97
CA MET A 1 59.29 -25.61 0.45
C MET A 1 57.93 -25.90 1.08
N PRO A 2 56.87 -26.16 0.30
CA PRO A 2 56.82 -27.30 -0.61
C PRO A 2 56.48 -26.94 -2.07
N PHE A 3 57.05 -27.74 -2.97
CA PHE A 3 56.80 -27.74 -4.40
C PHE A 3 55.38 -28.25 -4.70
N LEU A 4 54.60 -27.45 -5.44
CA LEU A 4 53.37 -27.91 -6.07
C LEU A 4 53.74 -28.89 -7.21
N CYS A 5 53.38 -30.15 -6.99
CA CYS A 5 53.55 -31.25 -7.94
C CYS A 5 52.77 -30.95 -9.23
N ALA A 6 53.50 -30.64 -10.31
CA ALA A 6 52.94 -30.55 -11.65
C ALA A 6 52.48 -31.94 -12.10
N LYS A 7 51.15 -32.12 -12.17
CA LYS A 7 50.53 -33.37 -12.65
C LYS A 7 50.87 -33.54 -14.13
N ARG A 8 51.82 -34.44 -14.42
CA ARG A 8 52.25 -34.85 -15.76
C ARG A 8 51.04 -35.41 -16.53
N ILE A 9 50.62 -34.74 -17.60
CA ILE A 9 49.54 -35.19 -18.48
C ILE A 9 49.98 -36.51 -19.14
N ARG A 10 49.27 -37.61 -18.85
CA ARG A 10 49.44 -38.89 -19.55
C ARG A 10 48.98 -38.73 -21.00
N LYS A 11 49.93 -38.67 -21.93
CA LYS A 11 49.70 -38.86 -23.37
C LYS A 11 49.14 -40.28 -23.58
N GLY A 12 47.89 -40.38 -24.04
CA GLY A 12 47.28 -41.66 -24.42
C GLY A 12 46.08 -42.12 -23.58
N ALA A 13 45.30 -41.22 -22.96
CA ALA A 13 44.00 -41.62 -22.42
C ALA A 13 43.03 -41.91 -23.58
N LYS A 14 42.52 -43.14 -23.67
CA LYS A 14 41.40 -43.51 -24.55
C LYS A 14 40.28 -42.50 -24.31
N VAL A 15 39.96 -41.69 -25.33
CA VAL A 15 38.79 -40.82 -25.31
C VAL A 15 37.60 -41.72 -25.03
N THR A 16 36.91 -41.48 -23.92
CA THR A 16 35.70 -42.25 -23.59
C THR A 16 34.64 -41.83 -24.59
N GLN A 17 34.33 -42.71 -25.55
CA GLN A 17 33.30 -42.46 -26.55
C GLN A 17 31.95 -42.54 -25.84
N ILE A 18 31.32 -41.38 -25.70
CA ILE A 18 29.96 -41.26 -25.19
C ILE A 18 29.10 -40.53 -26.22
N ASN A 19 27.83 -40.91 -26.28
CA ASN A 19 26.84 -40.22 -27.12
C ASN A 19 26.27 -38.98 -26.40
N LEU A 20 25.37 -38.26 -27.09
CA LEU A 20 24.79 -37.02 -26.58
C LEU A 20 23.86 -37.23 -25.36
N GLU A 21 23.16 -38.35 -25.27
CA GLU A 21 22.34 -38.75 -24.12
C GLU A 21 23.18 -39.01 -22.88
N GLU A 22 24.23 -39.81 -23.02
CA GLU A 22 25.18 -40.12 -21.93
C GLU A 22 25.90 -38.84 -21.48
N ALA A 23 26.27 -37.97 -22.42
CA ALA A 23 26.84 -36.67 -22.13
C ALA A 23 25.85 -35.77 -21.37
N LYS A 24 24.58 -35.75 -21.77
CA LYS A 24 23.51 -35.02 -21.07
C LYS A 24 23.39 -35.50 -19.62
N GLU A 25 23.27 -36.81 -19.40
CA GLU A 25 23.14 -37.39 -18.05
C GLU A 25 24.36 -37.04 -17.18
N LYS A 26 25.57 -37.17 -17.73
CA LYS A 26 26.81 -36.81 -17.03
C LYS A 26 26.85 -35.33 -16.65
N ILE A 27 26.50 -34.43 -17.57
CA ILE A 27 26.51 -32.99 -17.32
C ILE A 27 25.46 -32.59 -16.30
N ILE A 28 24.24 -33.12 -16.39
CA ILE A 28 23.18 -32.85 -15.42
C ILE A 28 23.61 -33.33 -14.03
N LYS A 29 24.14 -34.55 -13.92
CA LYS A 29 24.65 -35.09 -12.64
C LYS A 29 25.73 -34.19 -12.03
N ILE A 30 26.73 -33.79 -12.82
CA ILE A 30 27.81 -32.89 -12.36
C ILE A 30 27.22 -31.56 -11.89
N LYS A 31 26.33 -30.94 -12.68
CA LYS A 31 25.75 -29.63 -12.35
C LYS A 31 24.84 -29.67 -11.13
N THR A 32 24.11 -30.77 -10.93
CA THR A 32 23.33 -30.99 -9.70
C THR A 32 24.24 -31.10 -8.49
N LEU A 33 25.35 -31.83 -8.58
CA LEU A 33 26.33 -31.95 -7.49
C LEU A 33 27.05 -30.63 -7.19
N GLU A 34 27.21 -29.75 -8.19
CA GLU A 34 27.72 -28.39 -8.02
C GLU A 34 26.68 -27.43 -7.37
N GLY A 35 25.48 -27.91 -7.02
CA GLY A 35 24.44 -27.09 -6.38
C GLY A 35 23.73 -26.11 -7.32
N MET A 36 23.72 -26.39 -8.63
CA MET A 36 23.10 -25.50 -9.61
C MET A 36 21.57 -25.42 -9.44
N ALA A 37 21.02 -24.22 -9.60
CA ALA A 37 19.57 -24.01 -9.55
C ALA A 37 18.82 -24.83 -10.63
N GLN A 38 17.62 -25.33 -10.29
CA GLN A 38 16.79 -26.17 -11.16
C GLN A 38 16.49 -25.51 -12.51
N SER A 39 16.28 -24.18 -12.52
CA SER A 39 16.08 -23.41 -13.75
C SER A 39 17.26 -23.52 -14.72
N THR A 40 18.49 -23.59 -14.19
CA THR A 40 19.69 -23.76 -15.01
C THR A 40 19.85 -25.20 -15.47
N LEU A 41 19.52 -26.19 -14.64
CA LEU A 41 19.47 -27.60 -15.06
C LEU A 41 18.48 -27.79 -16.22
N ASN A 42 17.32 -27.14 -16.15
CA ASN A 42 16.33 -27.17 -17.24
C ASN A 42 16.88 -26.56 -18.54
N GLN A 43 17.69 -25.50 -18.46
CA GLN A 43 18.37 -24.94 -19.64
C GLN A 43 19.37 -25.92 -20.25
N TYR A 44 20.15 -26.63 -19.43
CA TYR A 44 21.03 -27.68 -19.94
C TYR A 44 20.24 -28.80 -20.60
N ASN A 45 19.16 -29.28 -19.97
CA ASN A 45 18.29 -30.30 -20.55
C ASN A 45 17.74 -29.88 -21.91
N LEU A 46 17.26 -28.63 -22.03
CA LEU A 46 16.72 -28.08 -23.26
C LEU A 46 17.78 -28.01 -24.36
N VAL A 47 18.98 -27.53 -24.05
CA VAL A 47 20.10 -27.48 -25.01
C VAL A 47 20.49 -28.87 -25.49
N PHE A 48 20.61 -29.84 -24.58
CA PHE A 48 20.95 -31.21 -24.98
C PHE A 48 19.83 -31.90 -25.77
N ASN A 49 18.56 -31.69 -25.43
CA ASN A 49 17.45 -32.23 -26.21
C ASN A 49 17.48 -31.72 -27.67
N ASP A 50 17.79 -30.43 -27.86
CA ASP A 50 17.91 -29.86 -29.20
C ASP A 50 19.17 -30.34 -29.93
N LEU A 51 20.29 -30.53 -29.22
CA LEU A 51 21.49 -31.16 -29.79
C LEU A 51 21.20 -32.58 -30.28
N ILE A 52 20.54 -33.39 -29.44
CA ILE A 52 20.11 -34.76 -29.76
C ILE A 52 19.18 -34.75 -30.98
N THR A 53 18.23 -33.83 -31.01
CA THR A 53 17.27 -33.71 -32.12
C THR A 53 17.97 -33.37 -33.43
N PHE A 54 19.01 -32.53 -33.39
CA PHE A 54 19.73 -32.09 -34.58
C PHE A 54 20.79 -33.10 -35.07
N PHE A 55 21.56 -33.70 -34.15
CA PHE A 55 22.66 -34.61 -34.49
C PHE A 55 22.27 -36.09 -34.52
N GLU A 56 21.05 -36.42 -34.08
CA GLU A 56 20.58 -37.77 -33.76
C GLU A 56 21.28 -38.34 -32.51
N SER A 57 20.55 -39.15 -31.73
CA SER A 57 20.99 -39.66 -30.43
C SER A 57 22.21 -40.58 -30.49
N SER A 58 22.50 -41.18 -31.65
CA SER A 58 23.62 -42.10 -31.86
C SER A 58 24.96 -41.41 -32.09
N LYS A 59 24.97 -40.09 -32.35
CA LYS A 59 26.19 -39.35 -32.67
C LYS A 59 27.10 -39.25 -31.43
N GLN A 60 28.35 -39.63 -31.61
CA GLN A 60 29.38 -39.49 -30.58
C GLN A 60 29.76 -38.02 -30.40
N VAL A 61 29.91 -37.58 -29.15
CA VAL A 61 30.23 -36.18 -28.86
C VAL A 61 31.61 -35.77 -29.38
N SER A 62 32.55 -36.72 -29.47
CA SER A 62 33.89 -36.50 -30.04
C SER A 62 33.88 -36.22 -31.54
N ASP A 63 32.82 -36.63 -32.25
CA ASP A 63 32.74 -36.58 -33.70
C ASP A 63 32.06 -35.31 -34.21
N ILE A 64 31.66 -34.42 -33.29
CA ILE A 64 31.06 -33.14 -33.61
C ILE A 64 32.17 -32.20 -34.07
N THR A 65 32.22 -31.93 -35.37
CA THR A 65 33.20 -31.02 -35.96
C THR A 65 32.80 -29.56 -35.75
N LEU A 66 33.73 -28.64 -36.06
CA LEU A 66 33.42 -27.21 -36.08
C LEU A 66 32.32 -26.87 -37.11
N ASN A 67 32.28 -27.58 -38.24
CA ASN A 67 31.27 -27.34 -39.26
C ASN A 67 29.88 -27.81 -38.79
N ASP A 68 29.83 -28.96 -38.13
CA ASP A 68 28.63 -29.49 -37.48
C ASP A 68 28.08 -28.51 -36.46
N ALA A 69 28.95 -27.96 -35.60
CA ALA A 69 28.57 -26.96 -34.62
C ALA A 69 28.03 -25.67 -35.29
N ARG A 70 28.59 -25.23 -36.42
CA ARG A 70 28.05 -24.09 -37.20
C ARG A 70 26.69 -24.41 -37.81
N ASN A 71 26.52 -25.62 -38.36
CA ASN A 71 25.25 -26.08 -38.92
C ASN A 71 24.16 -26.13 -37.84
N PHE A 72 24.50 -26.58 -36.63
CA PHE A 72 23.58 -26.54 -35.49
C PHE A 72 23.13 -25.12 -35.15
N ILE A 73 24.06 -24.16 -35.12
CA ILE A 73 23.72 -22.75 -34.90
C ILE A 73 22.86 -22.17 -36.03
N ASN A 74 23.12 -22.55 -37.28
CA ASN A 74 22.31 -22.16 -38.42
C ASN A 74 20.88 -22.71 -38.33
N TRP A 75 20.75 -23.98 -37.96
CA TRP A 75 19.46 -24.63 -37.71
C TRP A 75 18.68 -23.94 -36.58
N LEU A 76 19.35 -23.59 -35.47
CA LEU A 76 18.73 -22.82 -34.39
C LEU A 76 18.18 -21.48 -34.88
N LEU A 77 18.93 -20.75 -35.71
CA LEU A 77 18.55 -19.42 -36.19
C LEU A 77 17.39 -19.43 -37.19
N HIS A 78 17.26 -20.47 -38.01
CA HIS A 78 16.41 -20.42 -39.19
C HIS A 78 15.34 -21.52 -39.26
N GLU A 79 15.55 -22.65 -38.59
CA GLU A 79 14.77 -23.87 -38.84
C GLU A 79 14.05 -24.38 -37.60
N LYS A 80 14.65 -24.23 -36.41
CA LYS A 80 14.04 -24.69 -35.16
C LYS A 80 12.62 -24.13 -35.00
N SER A 81 11.64 -25.03 -34.94
CA SER A 81 10.24 -24.68 -34.70
C SER A 81 9.88 -24.86 -33.23
N ASP A 82 9.05 -23.95 -32.71
CA ASP A 82 8.45 -24.13 -31.39
C ASP A 82 7.22 -25.03 -31.51
N ILE A 83 7.42 -26.33 -31.26
CA ILE A 83 6.37 -27.35 -31.31
C ILE A 83 5.43 -27.23 -30.10
N SER A 84 5.82 -26.47 -29.06
CA SER A 84 5.10 -26.38 -27.78
C SER A 84 4.09 -25.23 -27.71
N SER A 85 4.07 -24.33 -28.69
CA SER A 85 3.13 -23.21 -28.70
C SER A 85 1.69 -23.68 -28.89
N ARG A 86 0.81 -23.31 -27.95
CA ARG A 86 -0.65 -23.54 -28.04
C ARG A 86 -1.30 -22.88 -29.26
N PHE A 87 -0.59 -21.95 -29.92
CA PHE A 87 -1.06 -21.21 -31.09
C PHE A 87 -0.23 -21.58 -32.32
N LYS A 88 -0.53 -22.73 -32.93
CA LYS A 88 0.20 -23.29 -34.09
C LYS A 88 0.23 -22.35 -35.31
N GLN A 89 -0.71 -21.41 -35.42
CA GLN A 89 -0.84 -20.48 -36.55
C GLN A 89 0.24 -19.38 -36.57
N VAL A 90 1.05 -19.23 -35.51
CA VAL A 90 2.10 -18.18 -35.39
C VAL A 90 3.48 -18.78 -35.10
N ALA A 91 3.70 -20.07 -35.35
CA ALA A 91 4.97 -20.73 -35.09
C ALA A 91 6.08 -20.12 -35.97
N ARG A 92 6.83 -19.16 -35.43
CA ARG A 92 7.99 -18.57 -36.09
C ARG A 92 9.09 -19.63 -36.16
N LYS A 93 9.63 -19.84 -37.37
CA LYS A 93 10.83 -20.66 -37.56
C LYS A 93 12.04 -19.88 -37.06
N GLY A 94 12.93 -20.58 -36.36
CA GLY A 94 14.15 -20.02 -35.82
C GLY A 94 13.96 -19.34 -34.45
N VAL A 95 14.99 -19.43 -33.62
CA VAL A 95 15.06 -18.73 -32.32
C VAL A 95 15.78 -17.39 -32.45
N LYS A 96 15.46 -16.46 -31.55
CA LYS A 96 16.11 -15.14 -31.53
C LYS A 96 17.64 -15.26 -31.35
N PRO A 97 18.45 -14.38 -31.96
CA PRO A 97 19.91 -14.37 -31.78
C PRO A 97 20.38 -14.34 -30.33
N SER A 98 19.67 -13.63 -29.44
CA SER A 98 19.95 -13.61 -28.01
C SER A 98 19.78 -14.99 -27.37
N SER A 99 18.76 -15.74 -27.79
CA SER A 99 18.53 -17.10 -27.33
C SER A 99 19.63 -18.03 -27.86
N VAL A 100 20.02 -17.92 -29.13
CA VAL A 100 21.16 -18.68 -29.69
C VAL A 100 22.45 -18.44 -28.89
N ASN A 101 22.70 -17.21 -28.45
CA ASN A 101 23.84 -16.92 -27.59
C ASN A 101 23.76 -17.62 -26.22
N ASN A 102 22.56 -17.77 -25.66
CA ASN A 102 22.37 -18.57 -24.44
C ASN A 102 22.66 -20.06 -24.70
N TYR A 103 22.23 -20.61 -25.84
CA TYR A 103 22.60 -21.97 -26.25
C TYR A 103 24.13 -22.11 -26.33
N LEU A 104 24.79 -21.22 -27.07
CA LEU A 104 26.25 -21.20 -27.19
C LEU A 104 26.94 -21.16 -25.83
N GLN A 105 26.47 -20.32 -24.91
CA GLN A 105 27.03 -20.24 -23.56
C GLN A 105 26.92 -21.58 -22.82
N LYS A 106 25.75 -22.23 -22.84
CA LYS A 106 25.54 -23.51 -22.17
C LYS A 106 26.29 -24.65 -22.83
N THR A 107 26.30 -24.72 -24.17
CA THR A 107 27.04 -25.74 -24.92
C THR A 107 28.54 -25.60 -24.69
N ARG A 108 29.10 -24.38 -24.74
CA ARG A 108 30.51 -24.14 -24.40
C ARG A 108 30.82 -24.61 -22.98
N ALA A 109 29.99 -24.26 -22.00
CA ALA A 109 30.19 -24.67 -20.62
C ALA A 109 30.13 -26.19 -20.46
N ALA A 110 29.15 -26.87 -21.08
CA ALA A 110 29.02 -28.32 -21.03
C ALA A 110 30.21 -29.03 -21.69
N PHE A 111 30.60 -28.62 -22.90
CA PHE A 111 31.71 -29.25 -23.63
C PHE A 111 33.06 -28.95 -22.99
N ASN A 112 33.23 -27.82 -22.28
CA ASN A 112 34.41 -27.57 -21.46
C ASN A 112 34.49 -28.53 -20.26
N ILE A 113 33.35 -28.89 -19.66
CA ILE A 113 33.31 -29.91 -18.60
C ILE A 113 33.67 -31.28 -19.18
N LEU A 114 33.10 -31.66 -20.32
CA LEU A 114 33.45 -32.91 -21.00
C LEU A 114 34.95 -32.97 -21.34
N LYS A 115 35.54 -31.85 -21.80
CA LYS A 115 36.98 -31.73 -21.99
C LYS A 115 37.77 -31.94 -20.69
N ARG A 116 37.36 -31.29 -19.60
CA ARG A 116 37.99 -31.44 -18.27
C ARG A 116 37.91 -32.89 -17.75
N GLU A 117 36.82 -33.57 -18.04
CA GLU A 117 36.55 -34.97 -17.72
C GLU A 117 37.26 -35.96 -18.65
N GLY A 118 38.05 -35.49 -19.62
CA GLY A 118 38.80 -36.33 -20.57
C GLY A 118 37.93 -37.00 -21.65
N VAL A 119 36.68 -36.58 -21.80
CA VAL A 119 35.76 -37.06 -22.84
C VAL A 119 36.04 -36.39 -24.19
N LEU A 120 36.59 -35.18 -24.18
CA LEU A 120 36.94 -34.43 -25.38
C LEU A 120 38.38 -33.90 -25.29
N SER A 121 39.09 -33.87 -26.41
CA SER A 121 40.39 -33.18 -26.50
C SER A 121 40.20 -31.67 -26.57
N GLU A 122 39.19 -31.23 -27.32
CA GLU A 122 38.89 -29.82 -27.57
C GLU A 122 37.38 -29.55 -27.59
N ASN A 123 37.03 -28.28 -27.45
CA ASN A 123 35.64 -27.83 -27.47
C ASN A 123 35.44 -26.93 -28.68
N VAL A 124 34.87 -27.50 -29.75
CA VAL A 124 34.62 -26.82 -31.02
C VAL A 124 33.70 -25.59 -30.88
N PHE A 125 32.84 -25.55 -29.87
CA PHE A 125 31.91 -24.43 -29.66
C PHE A 125 32.59 -23.16 -29.15
N ASN A 126 33.83 -23.25 -28.66
CA ASN A 126 34.61 -22.07 -28.27
C ASN A 126 35.04 -21.23 -29.49
N GLU A 127 35.16 -21.85 -30.66
CA GLU A 127 35.55 -21.17 -31.91
C GLU A 127 34.39 -20.41 -32.58
N ILE A 128 33.15 -20.71 -32.17
CA ILE A 128 31.97 -20.01 -32.69
C ILE A 128 31.86 -18.68 -31.95
N ARG A 129 31.79 -17.55 -32.66
CA ARG A 129 31.53 -16.23 -32.05
C ARG A 129 30.06 -16.07 -31.71
N ASN A 130 29.76 -15.24 -30.70
CA ASN A 130 28.37 -14.89 -30.39
C ASN A 130 27.71 -14.18 -31.59
N VAL A 131 26.45 -14.51 -31.86
CA VAL A 131 25.64 -13.87 -32.89
C VAL A 131 25.38 -12.41 -32.48
N LYS A 132 25.71 -11.46 -33.35
CA LYS A 132 25.44 -10.04 -33.09
C LYS A 132 23.93 -9.80 -33.07
N PHE A 133 23.47 -9.01 -32.11
CA PHE A 133 22.08 -8.56 -32.06
C PHE A 133 22.02 -7.15 -31.46
N GLN A 134 21.04 -6.36 -31.91
CA GLN A 134 20.74 -5.10 -31.25
C GLN A 134 20.12 -5.42 -29.90
N LYS A 135 20.81 -5.03 -28.82
CA LYS A 135 20.19 -4.95 -27.51
C LYS A 135 19.20 -3.79 -27.56
N HIS A 136 17.91 -4.11 -27.59
CA HIS A 136 16.90 -3.10 -27.34
C HIS A 136 17.15 -2.56 -25.93
N LYS A 137 17.30 -1.24 -25.81
CA LYS A 137 17.30 -0.58 -24.51
C LYS A 137 15.93 -0.89 -23.90
N VAL A 138 15.91 -1.53 -22.74
CA VAL A 138 14.67 -1.66 -21.99
C VAL A 138 14.25 -0.23 -21.68
N GLU A 139 13.15 0.21 -22.28
CA GLU A 139 12.56 1.50 -21.95
C GLU A 139 12.12 1.43 -20.48
N THR A 140 12.80 2.21 -19.66
CA THR A 140 12.46 2.35 -18.26
C THR A 140 11.28 3.29 -18.18
N LEU A 141 10.24 2.86 -17.47
CA LEU A 141 9.07 3.70 -17.24
C LEU A 141 9.48 4.97 -16.48
N THR A 142 8.97 6.10 -16.94
CA THR A 142 9.03 7.37 -16.19
C THR A 142 8.11 7.30 -14.97
N VAL A 143 8.34 8.17 -13.98
CA VAL A 143 7.49 8.25 -12.77
C VAL A 143 6.01 8.46 -13.13
N ASP A 144 5.72 9.26 -14.17
CA ASP A 144 4.36 9.52 -14.61
C ASP A 144 3.70 8.33 -15.31
N GLU A 145 4.46 7.56 -16.10
CA GLU A 145 3.95 6.32 -16.71
C GLU A 145 3.69 5.26 -15.65
N ILE A 146 4.56 5.16 -14.64
CA ILE A 146 4.34 4.30 -13.47
C ILE A 146 3.05 4.70 -12.75
N LYS A 147 2.83 5.99 -12.49
CA LYS A 147 1.58 6.50 -11.88
C LYS A 147 0.36 6.18 -12.73
N ARG A 148 0.43 6.34 -14.06
CA ARG A 148 -0.68 5.99 -14.97
C ARG A 148 -1.00 4.51 -14.95
N ILE A 149 0.01 3.64 -14.95
CA ILE A 149 -0.16 2.19 -14.85
C ILE A 149 -0.81 1.82 -13.51
N PHE A 150 -0.34 2.40 -12.40
CA PHE A 150 -0.94 2.17 -11.08
C PHE A 150 -2.40 2.64 -11.00
N ASN A 151 -2.72 3.76 -11.62
CA ASN A 151 -4.08 4.27 -11.69
C ASN A 151 -4.99 3.46 -12.63
N ALA A 152 -4.42 2.75 -13.61
CA ALA A 152 -5.15 1.89 -14.54
C ALA A 152 -5.40 0.48 -14.00
N PHE A 153 -4.70 0.04 -12.95
CA PHE A 153 -4.99 -1.25 -12.32
C PHE A 153 -6.37 -1.22 -11.66
N ASN A 154 -7.16 -2.26 -11.95
CA ASN A 154 -8.43 -2.47 -11.28
C ASN A 154 -8.16 -2.80 -9.81
N LYS A 155 -8.41 -1.83 -8.93
CA LYS A 155 -8.22 -1.93 -7.47
C LYS A 155 -9.15 -2.95 -6.80
N SER A 156 -9.97 -3.69 -7.56
CA SER A 156 -10.79 -4.79 -7.03
C SER A 156 -10.16 -6.19 -7.20
N TYR A 157 -8.98 -6.31 -7.83
CA TYR A 157 -8.36 -7.61 -8.15
C TYR A 157 -6.97 -7.78 -7.49
N TYR A 158 -6.95 -8.22 -6.23
CA TYR A 158 -5.74 -8.41 -5.42
C TYR A 158 -5.19 -9.85 -5.40
N ALA A 159 -5.75 -10.76 -6.21
CA ALA A 159 -5.41 -12.20 -6.16
C ALA A 159 -4.03 -12.58 -6.74
N GLN A 160 -3.22 -11.64 -7.26
CA GLN A 160 -1.95 -11.93 -7.96
C GLN A 160 -0.69 -11.35 -7.29
N TYR A 161 -0.79 -10.78 -6.09
CA TYR A 161 0.38 -10.23 -5.38
C TYR A 161 1.20 -11.32 -4.69
N ASN A 162 2.54 -11.22 -4.81
CA ASN A 162 3.46 -11.87 -3.87
C ASN A 162 3.38 -11.10 -2.54
N TRP A 163 2.50 -11.55 -1.66
CA TRP A 163 2.29 -10.95 -0.35
C TRP A 163 3.60 -10.90 0.45
N ASN A 164 3.85 -9.76 1.07
CA ASN A 164 4.95 -9.51 1.99
C ASN A 164 4.50 -8.55 3.09
N ASP A 165 5.26 -8.45 4.17
CA ASP A 165 4.93 -7.62 5.33
C ASP A 165 4.61 -6.17 4.95
N ALA A 166 5.38 -5.55 4.05
CA ALA A 166 5.17 -4.17 3.62
C ALA A 166 3.90 -3.96 2.78
N LEU A 167 3.46 -4.99 2.06
CA LEU A 167 2.19 -5.01 1.32
C LEU A 167 1.01 -5.19 2.28
N CYS A 168 1.12 -6.12 3.22
CA CYS A 168 0.12 -6.35 4.25
C CYS A 168 -0.07 -5.12 5.15
N TYR A 169 1.03 -4.50 5.59
CA TYR A 169 1.02 -3.26 6.37
C TYR A 169 0.27 -2.12 5.65
N ARG A 170 0.61 -1.89 4.37
CA ARG A 170 -0.06 -0.86 3.56
C ARG A 170 -1.53 -1.17 3.34
N LEU A 171 -1.86 -2.42 3.03
CA LEU A 171 -3.23 -2.87 2.83
C LEU A 171 -4.09 -2.62 4.07
N ILE A 172 -3.58 -2.92 5.26
CA ILE A 172 -4.28 -2.68 6.53
C ILE A 172 -4.55 -1.18 6.72
N LYS A 173 -3.54 -0.33 6.52
CA LYS A 173 -3.70 1.13 6.61
C LYS A 173 -4.68 1.69 5.57
N GLU A 174 -4.59 1.23 4.33
CA GLU A 174 -5.50 1.64 3.26
C GLU A 174 -6.95 1.24 3.56
N GLN A 175 -7.17 0.01 4.04
CA GLN A 175 -8.51 -0.42 4.44
C GLN A 175 -9.02 0.31 5.68
N PHE A 176 -8.15 0.63 6.65
CA PHE A 176 -8.53 1.48 7.77
C PHE A 176 -9.03 2.85 7.31
N ILE A 177 -8.30 3.50 6.40
CA ILE A 177 -8.69 4.80 5.82
C ILE A 177 -10.00 4.67 5.01
N LEU A 178 -10.11 3.67 4.15
CA LEU A 178 -11.27 3.45 3.28
C LEU A 178 -12.55 3.13 4.05
N ASN A 179 -12.44 2.53 5.23
CA ASN A 179 -13.56 2.21 6.10
C ASN A 179 -13.74 3.25 7.22
N GLY A 180 -13.16 4.45 7.08
CA GLY A 180 -13.43 5.59 7.95
C GLY A 180 -12.85 5.46 9.36
N GLY A 181 -11.68 4.84 9.50
CA GLY A 181 -11.00 4.66 10.79
C GLY A 181 -11.45 3.40 11.54
N VAL A 182 -12.13 2.47 10.88
CA VAL A 182 -12.51 1.17 11.43
C VAL A 182 -11.94 0.09 10.53
N PHE A 183 -11.14 -0.81 11.09
CA PHE A 183 -10.58 -1.92 10.33
C PHE A 183 -10.92 -3.24 11.00
N ASN A 184 -11.61 -4.10 10.24
CA ASN A 184 -11.92 -5.47 10.65
C ASN A 184 -11.07 -6.45 9.84
N PRO A 185 -10.26 -7.33 10.47
CA PRO A 185 -9.47 -8.34 9.76
C PRO A 185 -10.28 -9.26 8.83
N GLU A 186 -11.59 -9.47 9.08
CA GLU A 186 -12.47 -10.23 8.19
C GLU A 186 -12.69 -9.55 6.83
N ILE A 187 -12.48 -8.23 6.72
CA ILE A 187 -12.45 -7.52 5.43
C ILE A 187 -11.26 -8.00 4.60
N ILE A 188 -10.10 -8.20 5.22
CA ILE A 188 -8.93 -8.76 4.55
C ILE A 188 -9.18 -10.20 4.18
N LYS A 189 -9.73 -11.01 5.08
CA LYS A 189 -10.06 -12.41 4.77
C LYS A 189 -11.05 -12.54 3.62
N GLY A 190 -12.08 -11.70 3.55
CA GLY A 190 -13.11 -11.75 2.52
C GLY A 190 -12.71 -11.16 1.17
N LYS A 191 -11.94 -10.06 1.14
CA LYS A 191 -11.55 -9.38 -0.11
C LYS A 191 -10.12 -9.70 -0.57
N TYR A 192 -9.26 -10.10 0.36
CA TYR A 192 -7.80 -10.24 0.19
C TYR A 192 -7.30 -11.52 0.87
N GLU A 193 -7.97 -12.64 0.61
CA GLU A 193 -7.70 -13.95 1.25
C GLU A 193 -6.21 -14.33 1.22
N GLY A 194 -5.50 -14.02 0.13
CA GLY A 194 -4.06 -14.27 0.03
C GLY A 194 -3.21 -13.47 1.03
N ALA A 195 -3.59 -12.23 1.34
CA ALA A 195 -2.92 -11.41 2.35
C ALA A 195 -3.15 -11.98 3.75
N TYR A 196 -4.40 -12.39 4.01
CA TYR A 196 -4.78 -13.02 5.27
C TYR A 196 -4.00 -14.33 5.49
N ALA A 197 -3.95 -15.19 4.46
CA ALA A 197 -3.20 -16.44 4.51
C ALA A 197 -1.69 -16.22 4.67
N TYR A 198 -1.13 -15.19 4.01
CA TYR A 198 0.28 -14.84 4.19
C TYR A 198 0.59 -14.44 5.63
N ILE A 199 -0.20 -13.52 6.20
CA ILE A 199 -0.04 -13.05 7.58
C ILE A 199 -0.08 -14.24 8.55
N TYR A 200 -1.08 -15.11 8.42
CA TYR A 200 -1.22 -16.28 9.27
C TYR A 200 -0.03 -17.25 9.14
N ASN A 201 0.43 -17.52 7.91
CA ASN A 201 1.51 -18.48 7.67
C ASN A 201 2.89 -17.96 8.11
N GLN A 202 3.14 -16.64 8.05
CA GLN A 202 4.44 -16.06 8.40
C GLN A 202 4.54 -15.60 9.85
N HIS A 203 3.45 -15.08 10.41
CA HIS A 203 3.43 -14.47 11.74
C HIS A 203 2.60 -15.26 12.75
N GLY A 204 2.03 -16.39 12.35
CA GLY A 204 1.23 -17.29 13.21
C GLY A 204 -0.20 -16.80 13.42
N SER A 205 -0.39 -15.51 13.66
CA SER A 205 -1.71 -14.90 13.82
C SER A 205 -1.77 -13.48 13.23
N PHE A 206 -2.99 -13.02 12.96
CA PHE A 206 -3.19 -11.64 12.52
C PHE A 206 -2.87 -10.64 13.65
N GLU A 207 -3.10 -11.05 14.90
CA GLU A 207 -2.78 -10.27 16.10
C GLU A 207 -1.26 -10.13 16.28
N GLU A 208 -0.48 -11.20 16.13
CA GLU A 208 0.99 -11.14 16.17
C GLU A 208 1.55 -10.16 15.14
N PHE A 209 0.98 -10.15 13.94
CA PHE A 209 1.39 -9.24 12.89
C PHE A 209 1.13 -7.78 13.27
N LEU A 210 -0.05 -7.48 13.82
CA LEU A 210 -0.36 -6.12 14.29
C LEU A 210 0.57 -5.67 15.41
N ASN A 211 0.93 -6.57 16.32
CA ASN A 211 1.86 -6.29 17.42
C ASN A 211 3.28 -6.05 16.91
N THR A 212 3.73 -6.87 15.96
CA THR A 212 5.07 -6.79 15.38
C THR A 212 5.30 -5.46 14.65
N PHE A 213 4.27 -4.89 14.05
CA PHE A 213 4.35 -3.67 13.25
C PHE A 213 3.69 -2.45 13.91
N ASP A 214 3.37 -2.52 15.20
CA ASP A 214 2.76 -1.43 15.99
C ASP A 214 1.50 -0.85 15.33
N LEU A 215 0.62 -1.75 14.88
CA LEU A 215 -0.63 -1.41 14.19
C LEU A 215 -1.87 -1.60 15.07
N GLN A 216 -1.71 -1.72 16.39
CA GLN A 216 -2.84 -1.94 17.30
C GLN A 216 -3.85 -0.79 17.26
N ASP A 217 -3.39 0.44 17.12
CA ASP A 217 -4.25 1.63 17.01
C ASP A 217 -5.06 1.68 15.70
N TYR A 218 -4.63 0.93 14.68
CA TYR A 218 -5.25 0.90 13.35
C TYR A 218 -6.28 -0.22 13.21
N VAL A 219 -6.46 -1.07 14.22
CA VAL A 219 -7.32 -2.24 14.15
C VAL A 219 -8.14 -2.34 15.43
N GLU A 220 -9.46 -2.17 15.32
CA GLU A 220 -10.36 -2.76 16.31
C GLU A 220 -10.23 -4.27 16.16
N ILE A 221 -9.33 -4.89 16.93
CA ILE A 221 -9.22 -6.34 16.98
C ILE A 221 -10.56 -6.86 17.51
N ASN A 222 -11.21 -7.65 16.67
CA ASN A 222 -12.48 -8.35 16.92
C ASN A 222 -12.43 -9.38 18.07
N ASN A 223 -11.58 -9.16 19.08
CA ASN A 223 -11.62 -9.85 20.37
C ASN A 223 -12.09 -8.94 21.51
N THR A 224 -12.55 -7.72 21.22
CA THR A 224 -13.34 -6.99 22.19
C THR A 224 -14.72 -7.65 22.28
N ILE A 225 -14.86 -8.65 23.15
CA ILE A 225 -16.16 -9.12 23.59
C ILE A 225 -16.78 -7.94 24.34
N TYR A 226 -17.59 -7.16 23.64
CA TYR A 226 -18.35 -6.09 24.27
C TYR A 226 -19.28 -6.75 25.30
N SER A 227 -19.05 -6.39 26.55
CA SER A 227 -19.95 -6.63 27.66
C SER A 227 -20.50 -5.30 28.14
N ASP A 228 -21.56 -5.36 28.93
CA ASP A 228 -22.14 -4.17 29.53
C ASP A 228 -21.08 -3.42 30.37
N GLU A 229 -20.24 -4.13 31.13
CA GLU A 229 -19.17 -3.55 31.96
C GLU A 229 -18.09 -2.82 31.13
N LEU A 230 -17.61 -3.46 30.05
CA LEU A 230 -16.56 -2.89 29.22
C LEU A 230 -17.03 -1.63 28.47
N VAL A 231 -18.28 -1.66 28.00
CA VAL A 231 -18.90 -0.50 27.35
C VAL A 231 -19.05 0.65 28.34
N LEU A 232 -19.47 0.36 29.58
CA LEU A 232 -19.56 1.37 30.64
C LEU A 232 -18.20 1.96 31.01
N GLU A 233 -17.15 1.14 31.08
CA GLU A 233 -15.79 1.58 31.34
C GLU A 233 -15.34 2.59 30.26
N LYS A 234 -15.42 2.20 28.98
CA LYS A 234 -15.04 3.06 27.85
C LYS A 234 -15.85 4.36 27.81
N ILE A 235 -17.16 4.29 28.04
CA ILE A 235 -18.01 5.50 28.12
C ILE A 235 -17.56 6.40 29.27
N ASN A 236 -17.26 5.85 30.45
CA ASN A 236 -16.80 6.65 31.59
C ASN A 236 -15.40 7.23 31.40
N GLU A 237 -14.50 6.53 30.70
CA GLU A 237 -13.21 7.09 30.25
C GLU A 237 -13.42 8.28 29.32
N MET A 238 -14.28 8.12 28.31
CA MET A 238 -14.64 9.21 27.38
C MET A 238 -15.27 10.41 28.10
N LEU A 239 -16.09 10.16 29.14
CA LEU A 239 -16.64 11.22 29.99
C LEU A 239 -15.55 11.91 30.82
N LYS A 240 -14.59 11.17 31.38
CA LYS A 240 -13.45 11.73 32.13
C LYS A 240 -12.57 12.60 31.25
N GLU A 241 -12.24 12.14 30.03
CA GLU A 241 -11.47 12.91 29.04
C GLU A 241 -12.12 14.26 28.70
N LYS A 242 -13.46 14.32 28.71
CA LYS A 242 -14.24 15.53 28.40
C LYS A 242 -14.68 16.35 29.61
N GLY A 243 -14.26 16.00 30.83
CA GLY A 243 -14.69 16.74 32.03
C GLY A 243 -16.18 16.53 32.38
N GLN A 244 -16.70 15.31 32.22
CA GLN A 244 -18.08 14.89 32.51
C GLN A 244 -19.17 15.54 31.62
N VAL A 245 -18.86 15.82 30.35
CA VAL A 245 -19.83 16.36 29.38
C VAL A 245 -20.56 15.24 28.62
N LEU A 246 -21.78 15.50 28.16
CA LEU A 246 -22.63 14.58 27.40
C LEU A 246 -21.93 13.93 26.19
N ILE A 247 -22.24 12.66 25.97
CA ILE A 247 -21.80 11.89 24.80
C ILE A 247 -22.94 11.85 23.77
N SER A 248 -22.65 12.32 22.54
CA SER A 248 -23.60 12.21 21.42
C SER A 248 -23.50 10.86 20.74
N ALA A 249 -24.61 10.42 20.11
CA ALA A 249 -24.61 9.22 19.28
C ALA A 249 -23.58 9.28 18.14
N ASP A 250 -23.38 10.47 17.59
CA ASP A 250 -22.38 10.70 16.55
C ASP A 250 -20.98 10.53 17.12
N PHE A 251 -20.68 11.03 18.33
CA PHE A 251 -19.38 10.85 18.99
C PHE A 251 -19.05 9.38 19.28
N VAL A 252 -20.03 8.57 19.72
CA VAL A 252 -19.84 7.12 19.85
C VAL A 252 -19.59 6.46 18.50
N THR A 253 -20.28 6.93 17.45
CA THR A 253 -20.04 6.49 16.08
C THR A 253 -18.63 6.85 15.61
N TYR A 254 -18.07 7.99 16.05
CA TYR A 254 -16.77 8.46 15.58
C TYR A 254 -15.58 7.83 16.29
N LYS A 255 -15.68 7.56 17.60
CA LYS A 255 -14.58 6.95 18.35
C LYS A 255 -14.66 5.42 18.46
N LEU A 256 -15.87 4.83 18.41
CA LEU A 256 -16.10 3.42 18.76
C LEU A 256 -17.29 2.82 17.96
N THR A 257 -17.16 2.78 16.64
CA THR A 257 -18.22 2.32 15.72
C THR A 257 -18.69 0.89 16.04
N GLY A 258 -17.77 -0.03 16.38
CA GLY A 258 -18.13 -1.40 16.78
C GLY A 258 -18.94 -1.47 18.08
N MET A 259 -18.65 -0.56 19.03
CA MET A 259 -19.41 -0.44 20.28
C MET A 259 -20.84 0.01 20.01
N ARG A 260 -21.04 0.98 19.11
CA ARG A 260 -22.37 1.44 18.72
C ARG A 260 -23.21 0.30 18.13
N ASP A 261 -22.64 -0.45 17.20
CA ASP A 261 -23.35 -1.55 16.53
C ASP A 261 -23.69 -2.67 17.51
N TRP A 262 -22.81 -2.95 18.46
CA TRP A 262 -23.10 -3.89 19.53
C TRP A 262 -24.26 -3.39 20.39
N ILE A 263 -24.20 -2.13 20.88
CA ILE A 263 -25.26 -1.52 21.70
C ILE A 263 -26.61 -1.53 20.99
N ILE A 264 -26.64 -1.24 19.69
CA ILE A 264 -27.87 -1.29 18.88
C ILE A 264 -28.42 -2.72 18.83
N LYS A 265 -27.56 -3.73 18.61
CA LYS A 265 -27.98 -5.12 18.50
C LYS A 265 -28.46 -5.71 19.82
N THR A 266 -27.83 -5.36 20.94
CA THR A 266 -28.09 -5.97 22.25
C THR A 266 -29.11 -5.19 23.09
N HIS A 267 -29.18 -3.86 22.95
CA HIS A 267 -30.03 -3.00 23.78
C HIS A 267 -31.01 -2.14 22.98
N GLY A 268 -31.01 -2.22 21.65
CA GLY A 268 -31.96 -1.49 20.78
C GLY A 268 -31.52 -0.07 20.43
N GLY A 269 -30.47 0.45 21.07
CA GLY A 269 -29.91 1.76 20.78
C GLY A 269 -29.13 2.35 21.95
N LEU A 270 -28.39 3.44 21.67
CA LEU A 270 -27.56 4.11 22.67
C LEU A 270 -28.42 4.71 23.79
N LYS A 271 -29.61 5.21 23.45
CA LYS A 271 -30.56 5.76 24.42
C LYS A 271 -31.01 4.68 25.41
N GLU A 272 -31.43 3.54 24.88
CA GLU A 272 -31.92 2.39 25.66
C GLU A 272 -30.82 1.83 26.57
N PHE A 273 -29.57 1.80 26.09
CA PHE A 273 -28.41 1.42 26.88
C PHE A 273 -28.15 2.38 28.05
N PHE A 274 -28.14 3.69 27.79
CA PHE A 274 -27.91 4.69 28.85
C PHE A 274 -29.06 4.71 29.87
N VAL A 275 -30.29 4.43 29.46
CA VAL A 275 -31.44 4.23 30.36
C VAL A 275 -31.25 2.99 31.24
N LYS A 276 -30.84 1.86 30.66
CA LYS A 276 -30.59 0.60 31.39
C LYS A 276 -29.59 0.76 32.54
N TYR A 277 -28.58 1.61 32.36
CA TYR A 277 -27.50 1.82 33.33
C TYR A 277 -27.60 3.10 34.15
N ASN A 278 -28.77 3.76 34.20
CA ASN A 278 -28.95 5.02 34.94
C ASN A 278 -27.95 6.12 34.53
N MET A 279 -27.57 6.14 33.25
CA MET A 279 -26.65 7.13 32.66
C MET A 279 -27.36 8.08 31.70
N LYS A 280 -28.70 8.16 31.71
CA LYS A 280 -29.49 9.01 30.80
C LYS A 280 -29.02 10.48 30.76
N ASP A 281 -28.46 10.97 31.86
CA ASP A 281 -27.88 12.30 32.06
C ASP A 281 -26.56 12.52 31.33
N LYS A 282 -26.00 11.48 30.72
CA LYS A 282 -24.72 11.47 30.00
C LYS A 282 -24.89 11.32 28.47
N PHE A 283 -26.13 11.35 27.96
CA PHE A 283 -26.45 11.20 26.52
C PHE A 283 -27.08 12.45 25.90
N ALA A 284 -26.54 12.92 24.76
CA ALA A 284 -27.10 14.04 23.99
C ALA A 284 -27.79 13.58 22.68
N ASN A 285 -29.07 13.92 22.50
CA ASN A 285 -29.82 13.67 21.26
C ASN A 285 -29.82 14.93 20.36
N MET A 286 -28.81 15.09 19.52
CA MET A 286 -28.58 16.34 18.76
C MET A 286 -29.55 16.59 17.58
N LYS A 287 -30.52 15.70 17.31
CA LYS A 287 -31.47 15.88 16.18
C LYS A 287 -32.33 17.14 16.29
N HIS A 288 -32.62 17.62 17.50
CA HIS A 288 -33.44 18.82 17.71
C HIS A 288 -32.62 20.13 17.71
N LEU A 289 -31.32 20.07 18.02
CA LEU A 289 -30.42 21.23 18.02
C LEU A 289 -29.91 21.63 16.64
N GLY A 290 -30.04 20.78 15.61
CA GLY A 290 -29.38 20.97 14.31
C GLY A 290 -29.68 22.31 13.62
N LYS A 291 -30.91 22.84 13.75
CA LYS A 291 -31.29 24.13 13.14
C LYS A 291 -30.70 25.33 13.89
N GLU A 292 -30.59 25.24 15.21
CA GLU A 292 -30.01 26.31 16.04
C GLU A 292 -28.48 26.29 15.96
N LEU A 293 -27.85 25.12 15.97
CA LEU A 293 -26.40 24.96 15.75
C LEU A 293 -25.99 25.51 14.39
N TRP A 294 -26.81 25.35 13.36
CA TRP A 294 -26.56 25.97 12.06
C TRP A 294 -26.54 27.51 12.14
N SER A 295 -27.47 28.13 12.88
CA SER A 295 -27.44 29.58 13.08
C SER A 295 -26.22 30.07 13.86
N TYR A 296 -25.74 29.31 14.85
CA TYR A 296 -24.50 29.64 15.56
C TYR A 296 -23.25 29.45 14.69
N GLY A 297 -23.29 28.52 13.73
CA GLY A 297 -22.25 28.37 12.72
C GLY A 297 -22.12 29.62 11.84
N LEU A 298 -23.25 30.12 11.32
CA LEU A 298 -23.28 31.36 10.54
C LEU A 298 -22.83 32.58 11.37
N GLN A 299 -23.27 32.66 12.63
CA GLN A 299 -22.81 33.72 13.54
C GLN A 299 -21.30 33.65 13.76
N PHE A 300 -20.74 32.44 13.90
CA PHE A 300 -19.30 32.26 14.03
C PHE A 300 -18.55 32.67 12.76
N GLU A 301 -19.06 32.34 11.56
CA GLU A 301 -18.45 32.77 10.29
C GLU A 301 -18.42 34.31 10.19
N GLU A 302 -19.48 35.01 10.57
CA GLU A 302 -19.50 36.49 10.56
C GLU A 302 -18.56 37.11 11.60
N LEU A 303 -18.42 36.52 12.79
CA LEU A 303 -17.45 36.98 13.77
C LEU A 303 -16.01 36.68 13.34
N ALA A 304 -15.78 35.50 12.75
CA ALA A 304 -14.49 35.12 12.19
C ALA A 304 -14.07 36.06 11.06
N LYS A 305 -15.03 36.49 10.22
CA LYS A 305 -14.81 37.52 9.20
C LYS A 305 -14.25 38.80 9.82
N GLU A 306 -14.92 39.34 10.84
CA GLU A 306 -14.51 40.58 11.49
C GLU A 306 -13.12 40.45 12.14
N ALA A 307 -12.83 39.29 12.76
CA ALA A 307 -11.50 39.03 13.32
C ALA A 307 -10.41 38.91 12.24
N ILE A 308 -10.70 38.23 11.12
CA ILE A 308 -9.74 38.03 10.03
C ILE A 308 -9.42 39.37 9.34
N GLU A 309 -10.40 40.25 9.13
CA GLU A 309 -10.21 41.61 8.57
C GLU A 309 -9.26 42.48 9.41
N LEU A 310 -9.22 42.25 10.72
CA LEU A 310 -8.36 43.01 11.63
C LEU A 310 -6.94 42.43 11.73
N LEU A 311 -6.82 41.11 11.62
CA LEU A 311 -5.58 40.39 11.87
C LEU A 311 -4.74 40.19 10.60
N PHE A 312 -5.38 40.23 9.44
CA PHE A 312 -4.75 39.91 8.16
C PHE A 312 -5.08 40.95 7.10
N ASN A 313 -4.12 41.19 6.20
CA ASN A 313 -4.31 42.01 5.01
C ASN A 313 -4.78 41.12 3.85
N GLU A 314 -5.39 41.72 2.82
CA GLU A 314 -5.77 41.03 1.58
C GLU A 314 -6.66 39.79 1.82
N VAL A 315 -7.87 40.05 2.32
CA VAL A 315 -8.84 39.02 2.62
C VAL A 315 -9.94 38.98 1.57
N SER A 316 -10.28 37.78 1.10
CA SER A 316 -11.47 37.55 0.29
C SER A 316 -12.35 36.48 0.91
N TYR A 317 -13.66 36.61 0.71
CA TYR A 317 -14.68 35.79 1.36
C TYR A 317 -15.41 34.97 0.33
N ASN A 318 -15.69 33.71 0.66
CA ASN A 318 -16.73 32.94 -0.02
C ASN A 318 -16.55 32.87 -1.55
N LYS A 319 -15.30 32.99 -2.03
CA LYS A 319 -14.94 33.08 -3.45
C LYS A 319 -14.94 31.69 -4.05
N TRP A 320 -15.68 31.52 -5.14
CA TRP A 320 -15.64 30.29 -5.91
C TRP A 320 -14.33 30.19 -6.68
N ILE A 321 -13.62 29.08 -6.46
CA ILE A 321 -12.45 28.68 -7.23
C ILE A 321 -12.76 27.27 -7.76
N ASP A 322 -13.04 27.20 -9.06
CA ASP A 322 -13.64 26.04 -9.72
C ASP A 322 -14.92 25.56 -9.02
N ASN A 323 -14.83 24.45 -8.29
CA ASN A 323 -15.93 23.76 -7.61
C ASN A 323 -15.76 23.76 -6.08
N VAL A 324 -14.86 24.59 -5.55
CA VAL A 324 -14.61 24.74 -4.11
C VAL A 324 -14.88 26.17 -3.70
N ARG A 325 -15.40 26.32 -2.48
CA ARG A 325 -15.72 27.61 -1.88
C ARG A 325 -15.22 27.61 -0.44
N PRO A 326 -13.97 28.01 -0.18
CA PRO A 326 -13.52 28.27 1.18
C PRO A 326 -14.29 29.46 1.76
N ASP A 327 -14.45 29.47 3.08
CA ASP A 327 -15.13 30.57 3.79
C ASP A 327 -14.29 31.86 3.67
N PHE A 328 -12.96 31.73 3.79
CA PHE A 328 -12.00 32.84 3.67
C PHE A 328 -10.76 32.45 2.86
N ILE A 329 -10.15 33.43 2.21
CA ILE A 329 -8.83 33.33 1.59
C ILE A 329 -8.02 34.55 2.01
N ILE A 330 -6.84 34.32 2.58
CA ILE A 330 -5.90 35.33 3.07
C ILE A 330 -4.64 35.29 2.21
N ASN A 331 -4.10 36.46 1.84
CA ASN A 331 -2.89 36.59 1.02
C ASN A 331 -2.95 35.76 -0.28
N GLU A 332 -4.16 35.60 -0.84
CA GLU A 332 -4.47 34.81 -2.04
C GLU A 332 -4.24 33.29 -1.96
N ASP A 333 -3.42 32.79 -1.02
CA ASP A 333 -2.96 31.39 -1.00
C ASP A 333 -3.22 30.60 0.30
N ILE A 334 -3.70 31.26 1.36
CA ILE A 334 -4.09 30.60 2.62
C ILE A 334 -5.61 30.52 2.66
N TRP A 335 -6.15 29.31 2.61
CA TRP A 335 -7.60 29.09 2.60
C TRP A 335 -8.05 28.72 4.01
N ILE A 336 -9.12 29.35 4.50
CA ILE A 336 -9.70 29.07 5.81
C ILE A 336 -11.12 28.56 5.64
N ASP A 337 -11.42 27.50 6.38
CA ASP A 337 -12.75 26.96 6.54
C ASP A 337 -13.12 26.99 8.03
N ALA A 338 -14.18 27.72 8.37
CA ALA A 338 -14.61 27.96 9.74
C ALA A 338 -15.60 26.89 10.19
N LYS A 339 -15.42 26.41 11.40
CA LYS A 339 -16.23 25.34 11.98
C LYS A 339 -16.62 25.66 13.41
N LEU A 340 -17.90 25.45 13.69
CA LEU A 340 -18.46 25.73 14.99
C LEU A 340 -17.82 24.88 16.12
N SER A 341 -17.27 23.70 15.82
CA SER A 341 -16.41 22.95 16.74
C SER A 341 -15.28 22.20 16.04
N SER A 342 -14.22 21.87 16.79
CA SER A 342 -13.12 21.04 16.30
C SER A 342 -13.56 19.62 15.94
N SER A 343 -14.61 19.08 16.58
CA SER A 343 -15.18 17.77 16.24
C SER A 343 -16.03 17.78 14.97
N PHE A 344 -16.61 18.93 14.60
CA PHE A 344 -17.27 19.14 13.30
C PHE A 344 -16.28 19.49 12.18
N ALA A 345 -15.02 19.76 12.51
CA ALA A 345 -13.94 20.02 11.56
C ALA A 345 -13.37 18.73 10.90
N TYR A 346 -14.17 17.66 10.83
CA TYR A 346 -13.79 16.45 10.11
C TYR A 346 -13.99 16.67 8.61
N PHE A 347 -12.90 17.02 7.93
CA PHE A 347 -12.82 16.87 6.49
C PHE A 347 -12.57 15.40 6.19
N THR A 348 -13.43 14.79 5.37
CA THR A 348 -13.03 13.54 4.72
C THR A 348 -11.76 13.80 3.91
N ASP A 349 -10.93 12.79 3.72
CA ASP A 349 -9.74 12.84 2.86
C ASP A 349 -10.06 13.47 1.49
N ASP A 350 -11.25 13.19 0.96
CA ASP A 350 -11.79 13.78 -0.27
C ASP A 350 -12.08 15.28 -0.15
N THR A 351 -12.57 15.74 1.00
CA THR A 351 -12.81 17.16 1.23
C THR A 351 -11.49 17.91 1.42
N VAL A 352 -10.49 17.34 2.09
CA VAL A 352 -9.16 17.96 2.18
C VAL A 352 -8.53 18.06 0.80
N LYS A 353 -8.52 16.95 0.06
CA LYS A 353 -7.98 16.87 -1.31
C LYS A 353 -8.67 17.83 -2.27
N LYS A 354 -9.96 18.14 -2.10
CA LYS A 354 -10.65 19.15 -2.91
C LYS A 354 -9.98 20.52 -2.81
N TYR A 355 -9.49 20.88 -1.62
CA TYR A 355 -8.85 22.16 -1.33
C TYR A 355 -7.34 22.06 -1.65
N THR A 356 -6.63 21.06 -1.11
CA THR A 356 -5.16 20.93 -1.23
C THR A 356 -4.67 20.48 -2.61
N ALA A 357 -5.54 19.94 -3.48
CA ALA A 357 -5.17 19.66 -4.88
C ALA A 357 -5.11 20.92 -5.76
N ARG A 358 -5.51 22.09 -5.23
CA ARG A 358 -5.55 23.36 -5.95
C ARG A 358 -4.21 24.07 -5.82
N LYS A 359 -3.70 24.58 -6.94
CA LYS A 359 -2.40 25.27 -6.98
C LYS A 359 -2.45 26.61 -6.26
N GLU A 360 -3.67 27.13 -6.14
CA GLU A 360 -4.05 28.37 -5.48
C GLU A 360 -4.17 28.20 -3.95
N CYS A 361 -4.18 26.97 -3.43
CA CYS A 361 -4.23 26.69 -1.99
C CYS A 361 -2.87 26.17 -1.52
N ARG A 362 -2.07 27.05 -0.92
CA ARG A 362 -0.77 26.67 -0.34
C ARG A 362 -0.94 26.07 1.05
N GLU A 363 -1.84 26.64 1.85
CA GLU A 363 -2.17 26.16 3.19
C GLU A 363 -3.68 26.14 3.40
N LEU A 364 -4.18 25.05 4.00
CA LEU A 364 -5.56 24.96 4.47
C LEU A 364 -5.61 25.09 5.99
N TRP A 365 -6.33 26.09 6.49
CA TRP A 365 -6.55 26.31 7.91
C TRP A 365 -7.99 25.97 8.29
N LEU A 366 -8.15 25.20 9.35
CA LEU A 366 -9.46 24.91 9.95
C LEU A 366 -9.57 25.72 11.23
N LEU A 367 -10.35 26.79 11.15
CA LEU A 367 -10.60 27.69 12.25
C LEU A 367 -11.81 27.19 13.03
N TYR A 368 -11.66 26.94 14.33
CA TYR A 368 -12.77 26.46 15.15
C TYR A 368 -13.05 27.30 16.40
N LEU A 369 -14.33 27.41 16.75
CA LEU A 369 -14.79 28.18 17.92
C LEU A 369 -14.58 27.42 19.23
N ARG A 370 -14.84 26.10 19.25
CA ARG A 370 -14.79 25.31 20.49
C ARG A 370 -14.23 23.91 20.29
N GLY A 371 -13.71 23.32 21.36
CA GLY A 371 -13.11 21.99 21.37
C GLY A 371 -11.60 22.02 21.53
N HIS A 372 -10.95 20.87 21.44
CA HIS A 372 -9.50 20.73 21.63
C HIS A 372 -8.78 20.44 20.32
N LYS A 373 -7.50 20.79 20.27
CA LYS A 373 -6.58 20.39 19.21
C LYS A 373 -6.37 18.88 19.27
N PHE A 374 -6.43 18.21 18.12
CA PHE A 374 -6.21 16.77 18.02
C PHE A 374 -5.29 16.48 16.82
N ASN A 375 -4.59 15.34 16.86
CA ASN A 375 -3.76 14.91 15.74
C ASN A 375 -4.67 14.25 14.69
N HIS A 376 -4.87 14.92 13.56
CA HIS A 376 -5.74 14.45 12.48
C HIS A 376 -4.98 13.67 11.39
N GLY A 377 -3.67 13.51 11.53
CA GLY A 377 -2.83 12.66 10.67
C GLY A 377 -2.58 13.20 9.26
N ASN A 378 -3.08 14.40 8.93
CA ASN A 378 -2.84 15.04 7.63
C ASN A 378 -1.91 16.25 7.81
N GLU A 379 -0.71 16.20 7.23
CA GLU A 379 0.27 17.29 7.39
C GLU A 379 -0.13 18.56 6.63
N ASP A 380 -1.09 18.46 5.69
CA ASP A 380 -1.51 19.55 4.81
C ASP A 380 -2.57 20.47 5.43
N ILE A 381 -3.01 20.23 6.67
CA ILE A 381 -4.03 21.04 7.35
C ILE A 381 -3.55 21.56 8.69
N LYS A 382 -3.80 22.84 8.92
CA LYS A 382 -3.53 23.52 10.19
C LYS A 382 -4.83 23.71 10.98
N LEU A 383 -4.94 23.08 12.14
CA LEU A 383 -6.01 23.34 13.11
C LEU A 383 -5.68 24.59 13.94
N ILE A 384 -6.58 25.56 13.95
CA ILE A 384 -6.43 26.84 14.66
C ILE A 384 -7.65 27.07 15.54
N SER A 385 -7.44 27.20 16.84
CA SER A 385 -8.50 27.70 17.74
C SER A 385 -8.63 29.21 17.60
N ILE A 386 -9.85 29.75 17.60
CA ILE A 386 -10.06 31.21 17.62
C ILE A 386 -9.43 31.86 18.86
N GLU A 387 -9.29 31.11 19.95
CA GLU A 387 -8.65 31.56 21.19
C GLU A 387 -7.17 31.92 20.99
N GLU A 388 -6.50 31.31 19.99
CA GLU A 388 -5.12 31.67 19.62
C GLU A 388 -5.03 33.13 19.15
N TRP A 389 -6.14 33.73 18.71
CA TRP A 389 -6.19 35.10 18.21
C TRP A 389 -6.64 36.12 19.27
N TYR A 390 -7.16 35.69 20.43
CA TYR A 390 -7.72 36.59 21.44
C TYR A 390 -6.72 37.62 21.95
N ASN A 391 -5.49 37.20 22.26
CA ASN A 391 -4.45 38.12 22.71
C ASN A 391 -4.14 39.20 21.66
N SER A 392 -4.21 38.86 20.37
CA SER A 392 -3.99 39.82 19.29
C SER A 392 -5.18 40.77 19.15
N LEU A 393 -6.42 40.28 19.24
CA LEU A 393 -7.64 41.10 19.20
C LEU A 393 -7.69 42.09 20.37
N ILE A 394 -7.33 41.65 21.59
CA ILE A 394 -7.26 42.52 22.78
C ILE A 394 -6.22 43.62 22.57
N LYS A 395 -5.04 43.31 22.02
CA LYS A 395 -4.01 44.31 21.71
C LYS A 395 -4.46 45.33 20.66
N LEU A 396 -5.36 44.94 19.76
CA LEU A 396 -5.99 45.82 18.78
C LEU A 396 -7.18 46.61 19.35
N GLY A 397 -7.45 46.50 20.65
CA GLY A 397 -8.56 47.21 21.31
C GLY A 397 -9.93 46.58 21.06
N ARG A 398 -9.98 45.35 20.54
CA ARG A 398 -11.21 44.61 20.21
C ARG A 398 -11.51 43.52 21.21
N ALA A 399 -11.43 43.83 22.50
CA ALA A 399 -11.87 42.92 23.57
C ALA A 399 -13.38 42.59 23.44
N ASP A 400 -14.17 43.49 22.85
CA ASP A 400 -15.58 43.25 22.53
C ASP A 400 -15.78 42.05 21.60
N LEU A 401 -14.84 41.77 20.68
CA LEU A 401 -14.91 40.60 19.80
C LEU A 401 -14.68 39.31 20.56
N VAL A 402 -13.79 39.30 21.55
CA VAL A 402 -13.54 38.13 22.39
C VAL A 402 -14.84 37.77 23.14
N GLU A 403 -15.49 38.76 23.76
CA GLU A 403 -16.78 38.57 24.43
C GLU A 403 -17.87 38.06 23.46
N LYS A 404 -17.90 38.59 22.23
CA LYS A 404 -18.83 38.13 21.18
C LYS A 404 -18.57 36.71 20.69
N PHE A 405 -17.33 36.21 20.77
CA PHE A 405 -17.02 34.79 20.49
C PHE A 405 -17.39 33.89 21.66
N ASP A 406 -17.17 34.37 22.89
CA ASP A 406 -17.48 33.63 24.11
C ASP A 406 -19.00 33.40 24.26
N ASP A 407 -19.85 34.36 23.91
CA ASP A 407 -21.32 34.25 23.99
C ASP A 407 -21.93 33.06 23.21
N PRO A 408 -21.71 32.88 21.90
CA PRO A 408 -22.18 31.71 21.16
C PRO A 408 -21.46 30.43 21.58
N ARG A 409 -20.19 30.50 22.03
CA ARG A 409 -19.48 29.33 22.54
C ARG A 409 -20.16 28.79 23.79
N ASP A 410 -20.38 29.64 24.78
CA ASP A 410 -20.92 29.30 26.09
C ASP A 410 -22.41 28.97 25.99
N THR A 411 -23.16 29.70 25.15
CA THR A 411 -24.57 29.38 24.86
C THR A 411 -24.72 28.00 24.24
N VAL A 412 -23.84 27.63 23.30
CA VAL A 412 -23.89 26.28 22.72
C VAL A 412 -23.51 25.22 23.76
N TYR A 413 -22.52 25.47 24.61
CA TYR A 413 -22.19 24.57 25.73
C TYR A 413 -23.36 24.38 26.71
N GLU A 414 -24.01 25.46 27.13
CA GLU A 414 -25.16 25.39 28.05
C GLU A 414 -26.38 24.77 27.39
N LYS A 415 -26.62 24.97 26.09
CA LYS A 415 -27.70 24.28 25.35
C LYS A 415 -27.44 22.79 25.20
N GLU A 416 -26.21 22.40 24.86
CA GLU A 416 -25.80 21.00 24.82
C GLU A 416 -26.07 20.36 26.20
N LYS A 417 -25.66 21.02 27.29
CA LYS A 417 -25.91 20.60 28.68
C LYS A 417 -27.40 20.54 29.06
N THR A 418 -28.17 21.57 28.74
CA THR A 418 -29.62 21.67 29.06
C THR A 418 -30.44 20.63 28.30
N GLU A 419 -30.08 20.31 27.06
CA GLU A 419 -30.71 19.21 26.31
C GLU A 419 -30.44 17.86 26.99
N GLY A 420 -29.23 17.67 27.54
CA GLY A 420 -28.94 16.53 28.41
C GLY A 420 -29.81 16.48 29.67
N GLU A 421 -30.12 17.63 30.28
CA GLU A 421 -31.00 17.72 31.45
C GLU A 421 -32.49 17.52 31.10
N ARG A 422 -32.94 17.97 29.93
CA ARG A 422 -34.34 17.82 29.47
C ARG A 422 -34.69 16.37 29.13
N ILE A 423 -33.71 15.57 28.75
CA ILE A 423 -33.81 14.12 28.58
C ILE A 423 -33.94 13.39 29.95
N ASN A 424 -33.67 14.07 31.07
CA ASN A 424 -33.75 13.50 32.42
C ASN A 424 -35.12 13.58 33.12
N LYS A 425 -36.06 14.42 32.65
CA LYS A 425 -37.47 14.44 33.09
C LYS A 425 -38.32 13.55 32.19
#